data_AF-A0A0F2C876-F1
#
_entry.id   AF-A0A0F2C876-F1
#
_cell.length_a   1.000
_cell.length_b   1.000
_cell.length_c   1.000
_cell.angle_alpha   90.00
_cell.angle_beta   90.00
_cell.angle_gamma   90.00
#
_symmetry.space_group_name_H-M   'P 1'
#
loop_
_entity.id
_entity.type
_entity.pdbx_description
1 polymer ?
#
loop_
_entity_poly.entity_id
_entity_poly.type
_entity_poly.pdbx_seq_one_letter_code
_entity_poly.pdbx_strand_id
1 'polypeptide(L)'
;MSATNPAAADACEIPTVTDAAACALPGAAPAAAGRTWIGPNQQERFALLRRAKSVAIVGASNNPARASFFVATYLLSSTAYDVYLVNPRETEILGQPVYASLADLPVVPDVVDVFRRHDDLPGLAQEAIDVGAKALWLQLGSWNEEAAALAEAAGLSVVMDRCIKIEHARFHGGLHLAGFDTGVISSRRQLLSR
;
A
#
# COMPACT_ATOMS: atom_id res chain seq x y z
N MET A 1 42.80 -48.32 16.07
CA MET A 1 42.49 -46.88 15.96
C MET A 1 41.69 -46.70 14.68
N SER A 2 40.38 -46.92 14.73
CA SER A 2 39.49 -46.73 13.57
C SER A 2 38.92 -45.33 13.61
N ALA A 3 39.19 -44.55 12.56
CA ALA A 3 38.54 -43.28 12.32
C ALA A 3 37.18 -43.53 11.65
N THR A 4 36.09 -43.13 12.31
CA THR A 4 34.74 -43.17 11.73
C THR A 4 34.53 -41.86 10.98
N ASN A 5 34.32 -41.94 9.67
CA ASN A 5 33.96 -40.80 8.81
C ASN A 5 32.44 -40.56 8.93
N PRO A 6 31.94 -39.32 9.11
CA PRO A 6 30.51 -39.07 9.08
C PRO A 6 29.99 -39.18 7.64
N ALA A 7 28.88 -39.91 7.47
CA ALA A 7 28.19 -40.07 6.20
C ALA A 7 27.76 -38.71 5.65
N ALA A 8 28.05 -38.46 4.37
CA ALA A 8 27.54 -37.32 3.64
C ALA A 8 26.01 -37.42 3.55
N ALA A 9 25.31 -36.42 4.08
CA ALA A 9 23.88 -36.27 3.85
C ALA A 9 23.65 -35.97 2.36
N ASP A 10 22.68 -36.69 1.78
CA ASP A 10 22.35 -36.66 0.36
C ASP A 10 21.74 -35.30 -0.01
N ALA A 11 22.43 -34.52 -0.85
CA ALA A 11 22.07 -33.15 -1.19
C ALA A 11 20.78 -33.02 -2.05
N CYS A 12 20.12 -34.14 -2.35
CA CYS A 12 18.90 -34.22 -3.16
C CYS A 12 17.61 -34.48 -2.35
N GLU A 13 17.67 -34.54 -1.03
CA GLU A 13 16.46 -34.77 -0.23
C GLU A 13 15.59 -33.50 -0.19
N ILE A 14 14.38 -33.57 -0.77
CA ILE A 14 13.43 -32.47 -0.77
C ILE A 14 12.81 -32.38 0.64
N PRO A 15 12.92 -31.25 1.35
CA PRO A 15 12.43 -31.13 2.72
C PRO A 15 10.91 -31.31 2.76
N THR A 16 10.43 -32.20 3.62
CA THR A 16 9.01 -32.41 3.88
C THR A 16 8.45 -31.24 4.68
N VAL A 17 7.58 -30.44 4.04
CA VAL A 17 7.05 -29.20 4.61
C VAL A 17 5.89 -29.51 5.57
N THR A 18 6.20 -29.77 6.84
CA THR A 18 5.20 -29.85 7.92
C THR A 18 5.06 -28.55 8.72
N ASP A 19 5.75 -27.48 8.32
CA ASP A 19 5.67 -26.18 8.97
C ASP A 19 5.29 -25.10 7.96
N ALA A 20 4.21 -24.37 8.22
CA ALA A 20 3.74 -23.27 7.36
C ALA A 20 4.81 -22.17 7.20
N ALA A 21 5.75 -22.07 8.15
CA ALA A 21 6.91 -21.20 8.08
C ALA A 21 7.84 -21.54 6.89
N ALA A 22 7.93 -22.81 6.48
CA ALA A 22 8.77 -23.24 5.36
C ALA A 22 8.13 -22.96 3.98
N CYS A 23 6.83 -22.64 3.94
CA CYS A 23 6.14 -22.16 2.73
C CYS A 23 6.18 -20.62 2.58
N ALA A 24 6.81 -19.90 3.50
CA ALA A 24 6.99 -18.46 3.35
C ALA A 24 7.87 -18.17 2.13
N LEU A 25 7.30 -17.50 1.13
CA LEU A 25 8.05 -17.08 -0.06
C LEU A 25 9.23 -16.19 0.37
N PRO A 26 10.44 -16.38 -0.19
CA PRO A 26 11.53 -15.44 -0.02
C PRO A 26 11.06 -14.06 -0.53
N GLY A 27 10.96 -13.09 0.38
CA GLY A 27 10.42 -11.75 0.10
C GLY A 27 9.15 -11.38 0.89
N ALA A 28 8.56 -12.31 1.64
CA ALA A 28 7.59 -11.94 2.68
C ALA A 28 8.31 -11.10 3.74
N ALA A 29 8.04 -9.79 3.77
CA ALA A 29 8.54 -8.94 4.85
C ALA A 29 8.06 -9.53 6.19
N PRO A 30 8.94 -9.75 7.18
CA PRO A 30 8.50 -10.19 8.49
C PRO A 30 7.48 -9.17 9.01
N ALA A 31 6.36 -9.67 9.53
CA ALA A 31 5.43 -8.81 10.27
C ALA A 31 6.26 -8.07 11.33
N ALA A 32 6.18 -6.73 11.34
CA ALA A 32 6.86 -5.94 12.37
C ALA A 32 6.46 -6.52 13.74
N ALA A 33 7.46 -6.81 14.59
CA ALA A 33 7.27 -7.55 15.82
C ALA A 33 6.13 -6.94 16.65
N GLY A 34 5.07 -7.73 16.89
CA GLY A 34 3.90 -7.34 17.69
C GLY A 34 2.63 -6.96 16.92
N ARG A 35 2.60 -7.06 15.58
CA ARG A 35 1.36 -6.86 14.79
C ARG A 35 0.55 -8.17 14.68
N THR A 36 -0.75 -8.08 14.85
CA THR A 36 -1.71 -9.19 14.70
C THR A 36 -2.58 -9.06 13.45
N TRP A 37 -2.68 -7.87 12.87
CA TRP A 37 -3.47 -7.63 11.67
C TRP A 37 -2.85 -8.25 10.41
N ILE A 38 -3.68 -8.92 9.61
CA ILE A 38 -3.31 -9.53 8.34
C ILE A 38 -3.92 -8.71 7.21
N GLY A 39 -3.06 -8.02 6.48
CA GLY A 39 -3.47 -7.19 5.34
C GLY A 39 -3.58 -7.93 4.02
N PRO A 40 -4.12 -7.27 2.98
CA PRO A 40 -4.23 -7.83 1.65
C PRO A 40 -2.86 -8.11 1.05
N ASN A 41 -2.77 -9.24 0.36
CA ASN A 41 -1.58 -9.65 -0.38
C ASN A 41 -1.36 -8.74 -1.62
N GLN A 42 -0.26 -8.96 -2.33
CA GLN A 42 0.13 -8.11 -3.46
C GLN A 42 -0.92 -8.08 -4.59
N GLN A 43 -1.55 -9.22 -4.89
CA GLN A 43 -2.56 -9.32 -5.95
C GLN A 43 -3.87 -8.64 -5.56
N GLU A 44 -4.25 -8.72 -4.28
CA GLU A 44 -5.42 -8.03 -3.76
C GLU A 44 -5.23 -6.51 -3.79
N ARG A 45 -4.04 -6.03 -3.42
CA ARG A 45 -3.68 -4.61 -3.54
C ARG A 45 -3.67 -4.17 -5.00
N PHE A 46 -3.15 -4.99 -5.91
CA PHE A 46 -3.23 -4.70 -7.34
C PHE A 46 -4.68 -4.59 -7.83
N ALA A 47 -5.54 -5.52 -7.45
CA ALA A 47 -6.96 -5.48 -7.81
C ALA A 47 -7.65 -4.23 -7.26
N LEU A 48 -7.26 -3.75 -6.06
CA LEU A 48 -7.71 -2.50 -5.46
C LEU A 48 -7.26 -1.28 -6.26
N LEU A 49 -5.98 -1.18 -6.58
CA LEU A 49 -5.46 -0.09 -7.37
C LEU A 49 -6.04 -0.08 -8.79
N ARG A 50 -6.28 -1.25 -9.38
CA ARG A 50 -6.83 -1.36 -10.74
C ARG A 50 -8.31 -0.95 -10.84
N ARG A 51 -9.10 -1.18 -9.79
CA ARG A 51 -10.53 -0.81 -9.77
C ARG A 51 -10.76 0.65 -9.36
N ALA A 52 -9.81 1.23 -8.63
CA ALA A 52 -9.87 2.63 -8.21
C ALA A 52 -9.78 3.58 -9.41
N LYS A 53 -10.51 4.68 -9.34
CA LYS A 53 -10.46 5.79 -10.29
C LYS A 53 -10.03 7.07 -9.59
N SER A 54 -10.43 7.27 -8.34
CA SER A 54 -10.11 8.47 -7.56
C SER A 54 -9.30 8.17 -6.30
N VAL A 55 -8.36 9.04 -5.98
CA VAL A 55 -7.51 8.96 -4.79
C VAL A 55 -7.52 10.30 -4.07
N ALA A 56 -7.93 10.32 -2.81
CA ALA A 56 -7.83 11.49 -1.94
C ALA A 56 -6.60 11.37 -1.03
N ILE A 57 -5.63 12.28 -1.18
CA ILE A 57 -4.41 12.32 -0.37
C ILE A 57 -4.66 13.23 0.85
N VAL A 58 -4.82 12.63 2.03
CA VAL A 58 -5.00 13.35 3.29
C VAL A 58 -3.65 13.63 3.94
N GLY A 59 -3.42 14.91 4.26
CA GLY A 59 -2.13 15.40 4.71
C GLY A 59 -1.19 15.74 3.55
N ALA A 60 -1.76 16.10 2.39
CA ALA A 60 -1.01 16.66 1.27
C ALA A 60 -0.24 17.90 1.72
N SER A 61 0.96 18.13 1.20
CA SER A 61 1.82 19.25 1.62
C SER A 61 2.57 19.79 0.42
N ASN A 62 2.73 21.11 0.33
CA ASN A 62 3.52 21.76 -0.72
C ASN A 62 5.04 21.69 -0.48
N ASN A 63 5.48 21.27 0.71
CA ASN A 63 6.90 21.10 1.01
C ASN A 63 7.50 19.90 0.25
N PRO A 64 8.48 20.11 -0.66
CA PRO A 64 9.09 19.05 -1.45
C PRO A 64 9.84 17.99 -0.64
N ALA A 65 10.22 18.26 0.60
CA ALA A 65 10.86 17.28 1.47
C ALA A 65 9.86 16.24 2.05
N ARG A 66 8.56 16.45 1.90
CA ARG A 66 7.52 15.56 2.46
C ARG A 66 7.18 14.45 1.49
N ALA A 67 7.03 13.22 2.01
CA ALA A 67 6.66 12.06 1.21
C ALA A 67 5.36 12.26 0.41
N SER A 68 4.38 12.95 1.01
CA SER A 68 3.10 13.29 0.38
C SER A 68 3.26 14.12 -0.90
N PHE A 69 4.26 15.01 -0.96
CA PHE A 69 4.56 15.79 -2.16
C PHE A 69 5.02 14.88 -3.30
N PHE A 70 5.97 13.98 -3.04
CA PHE A 70 6.46 13.03 -4.04
C PHE A 70 5.39 12.05 -4.53
N VAL A 71 4.52 11.58 -3.63
CA VAL A 71 3.41 10.69 -3.99
C VAL A 71 2.37 11.44 -4.82
N ALA A 72 1.99 12.66 -4.43
CA ALA A 72 1.08 13.50 -5.22
C ALA A 72 1.63 13.76 -6.63
N THR A 73 2.90 14.18 -6.75
CA THR A 73 3.55 14.40 -8.06
C THR A 73 3.54 13.13 -8.92
N TYR A 74 3.83 11.97 -8.34
CA TYR A 74 3.79 10.71 -9.08
C TYR A 74 2.38 10.34 -9.54
N LEU A 75 1.39 10.41 -8.65
CA LEU A 75 0.01 10.07 -9.00
C LEU A 75 -0.52 11.00 -10.10
N LEU A 76 -0.26 12.31 -10.01
CA LEU A 76 -0.68 13.28 -11.01
C LEU A 76 0.01 13.11 -12.37
N SER A 77 1.29 12.74 -12.39
CA SER A 77 2.08 12.70 -13.64
C SER A 77 2.12 11.34 -14.33
N SER A 78 1.93 10.27 -13.58
CA SER A 78 2.26 8.90 -14.01
C SER A 78 1.09 7.92 -13.87
N THR A 79 -0.09 8.41 -13.51
CA THR A 79 -1.29 7.59 -13.35
C THR A 79 -2.51 8.27 -13.98
N ALA A 80 -3.57 7.51 -14.20
CA ALA A 80 -4.84 8.00 -14.69
C ALA A 80 -5.86 8.23 -13.56
N TYR A 81 -5.40 8.31 -12.31
CA TYR A 81 -6.29 8.57 -11.18
C TYR A 81 -6.73 10.04 -11.13
N ASP A 82 -7.98 10.27 -10.76
CA ASP A 82 -8.46 11.56 -10.32
C ASP A 82 -7.93 11.81 -8.90
N VAL A 83 -6.89 12.65 -8.79
CA VAL A 83 -6.20 12.91 -7.51
C VAL A 83 -6.79 14.14 -6.84
N TYR A 84 -7.26 13.98 -5.60
CA TYR A 84 -7.76 15.04 -4.75
C TYR A 84 -6.82 15.26 -3.58
N LEU A 85 -6.50 16.51 -3.27
CA LEU A 85 -5.56 16.85 -2.20
C LEU A 85 -6.33 17.42 -1.00
N VAL A 86 -6.05 16.91 0.20
CA VAL A 86 -6.74 17.33 1.43
C VAL A 86 -5.73 17.82 2.45
N ASN A 87 -5.79 19.12 2.75
CA ASN A 87 -5.06 19.77 3.83
C ASN A 87 -5.71 21.12 4.18
N PRO A 88 -6.21 21.34 5.41
CA PRO A 88 -6.89 22.58 5.81
C PRO A 88 -5.98 23.82 5.86
N ARG A 89 -4.66 23.66 5.71
CA ARG A 89 -3.69 24.76 5.78
C ARG A 89 -3.22 25.26 4.41
N GLU A 90 -3.55 24.54 3.34
CA GLU A 90 -3.07 24.82 1.99
C GLU A 90 -4.29 25.01 1.09
N THR A 91 -4.19 25.89 0.11
CA THR A 91 -5.27 26.15 -0.86
C THR A 91 -4.96 25.57 -2.24
N GLU A 92 -3.68 25.43 -2.57
CA GLU A 92 -3.20 24.92 -3.85
C GLU A 92 -1.86 24.19 -3.67
N ILE A 93 -1.74 23.01 -4.29
CA ILE A 93 -0.51 22.21 -4.32
C ILE A 93 -0.35 21.66 -5.74
N LEU A 94 0.83 21.82 -6.35
CA LEU A 94 1.13 21.32 -7.71
C LEU A 94 0.12 21.79 -8.79
N GLY A 95 -0.44 22.99 -8.64
CA GLY A 95 -1.46 23.51 -9.55
C GLY A 95 -2.85 22.88 -9.37
N GLN A 96 -3.04 22.06 -8.34
CA GLN A 96 -4.32 21.41 -8.02
C GLN A 96 -4.98 22.08 -6.82
N PRO A 97 -6.31 22.22 -6.82
CA PRO A 97 -7.05 22.73 -5.67
C PRO A 97 -6.91 21.77 -4.47
N VAL A 98 -6.81 22.34 -3.27
CA VAL A 98 -6.73 21.60 -2.02
C VAL A 98 -8.00 21.85 -1.21
N TYR A 99 -8.55 20.77 -0.66
CA TYR A 99 -9.76 20.78 0.16
C TYR A 99 -9.40 20.70 1.65
N ALA A 100 -10.24 21.28 2.51
CA ALA A 100 -9.95 21.33 3.94
C ALA A 100 -10.19 19.98 4.63
N SER A 101 -11.20 19.24 4.20
CA SER A 101 -11.57 17.93 4.72
C SER A 101 -12.01 16.96 3.61
N LEU A 102 -12.17 15.68 3.96
CA LEU A 102 -12.73 14.67 3.05
C LEU A 102 -14.19 14.99 2.68
N ALA A 103 -14.95 15.63 3.56
CA ALA A 103 -16.35 16.00 3.33
C ALA A 103 -16.51 17.16 2.32
N ASP A 104 -15.46 17.96 2.13
CA ASP A 104 -15.47 19.08 1.16
C ASP A 104 -15.17 18.61 -0.27
N LEU A 105 -14.87 17.33 -0.47
CA LEU A 105 -14.57 16.79 -1.79
C LEU A 105 -15.82 16.81 -2.69
N PRO A 106 -15.70 17.16 -3.98
CA PRO A 106 -16.81 17.16 -4.92
C PRO A 106 -17.29 15.75 -5.28
N VAL A 107 -16.53 14.72 -4.91
CA VAL A 107 -16.80 13.31 -5.18
C VAL A 107 -16.43 12.47 -3.97
N VAL A 108 -17.03 11.30 -3.86
CA VAL A 108 -16.57 10.27 -2.92
C VAL A 108 -15.31 9.60 -3.49
N PRO A 109 -14.15 9.67 -2.82
CA PRO A 109 -12.93 9.05 -3.32
C PRO A 109 -12.99 7.52 -3.19
N ASP A 110 -12.43 6.79 -4.16
CA ASP A 110 -12.32 5.34 -4.06
C ASP A 110 -11.29 4.94 -3.00
N VAL A 111 -10.17 5.67 -2.94
CA VAL A 111 -9.06 5.41 -2.01
C VAL A 111 -8.75 6.67 -1.21
N VAL A 112 -8.73 6.56 0.11
CA VAL A 112 -8.22 7.59 1.03
C VAL A 112 -6.79 7.24 1.40
N ASP A 113 -5.83 8.02 0.89
CA ASP A 113 -4.39 7.85 1.11
C ASP A 113 -3.86 8.77 2.20
N VAL A 114 -3.24 8.21 3.24
CA VAL A 114 -3.03 8.90 4.52
C VAL A 114 -1.57 9.20 4.83
N PHE A 115 -1.26 10.48 5.07
CA PHE A 115 0.05 10.99 5.54
C PHE A 115 -0.02 11.72 6.90
N ARG A 116 -1.01 11.37 7.74
CA ARG A 116 -1.20 11.92 9.09
C ARG A 116 -0.42 11.13 10.17
N ARG A 117 -0.43 11.65 11.41
CA ARG A 117 0.23 10.99 12.55
C ARG A 117 -0.58 9.78 12.98
N HIS A 118 0.06 8.83 13.65
CA HIS A 118 -0.58 7.59 14.13
C HIS A 118 -1.81 7.85 15.02
N ASP A 119 -1.72 8.86 15.89
CA ASP A 119 -2.79 9.21 16.84
C ASP A 119 -4.04 9.74 16.12
N ASP A 120 -3.90 10.27 14.90
CA ASP A 120 -5.01 10.80 14.11
C ASP A 120 -5.73 9.69 13.31
N LEU A 121 -5.16 8.48 13.23
CA LEU A 121 -5.63 7.42 12.32
C LEU A 121 -7.04 6.90 12.63
N PRO A 122 -7.45 6.68 13.90
CA PRO A 122 -8.82 6.23 14.18
C PRO A 122 -9.87 7.27 13.76
N GLY A 123 -9.61 8.56 14.02
CA GLY A 123 -10.48 9.64 13.58
C GLY A 123 -10.57 9.71 12.06
N LEU A 124 -9.45 9.57 11.37
CA LEU A 124 -9.44 9.58 9.91
C LEU A 124 -10.09 8.33 9.29
N ALA A 125 -10.00 7.18 9.94
CA ALA A 125 -10.73 5.99 9.53
C ALA A 125 -12.24 6.25 9.63
N GLN A 126 -12.71 6.92 10.68
CA GLN A 126 -14.11 7.33 10.79
C GLN A 126 -14.49 8.31 9.67
N GLU A 127 -13.68 9.33 9.39
CA GLU A 127 -13.94 10.26 8.27
C GLU A 127 -14.03 9.53 6.92
N ALA A 128 -13.18 8.54 6.68
CA ALA A 128 -13.21 7.73 5.47
C ALA A 128 -14.49 6.88 5.35
N ILE A 129 -14.99 6.36 6.48
CA ILE A 129 -16.27 5.66 6.55
C ILE A 129 -17.42 6.62 6.26
N ASP A 130 -17.42 7.79 6.89
CA ASP A 130 -18.50 8.77 6.80
C ASP A 130 -18.69 9.30 5.37
N VAL A 131 -17.60 9.51 4.63
CA VAL A 131 -17.67 9.90 3.21
C VAL A 131 -18.02 8.74 2.28
N GLY A 132 -17.99 7.50 2.76
CA GLY A 132 -18.29 6.30 1.96
C GLY A 132 -17.14 5.88 1.03
N ALA A 133 -15.89 6.13 1.44
CA ALA A 133 -14.74 5.66 0.69
C ALA A 133 -14.74 4.13 0.58
N LYS A 134 -14.09 3.58 -0.46
CA LYS A 134 -14.03 2.12 -0.65
C LYS A 134 -12.79 1.50 -0.02
N ALA A 135 -11.75 2.29 0.17
CA ALA A 135 -10.49 1.84 0.73
C ALA A 135 -9.81 2.90 1.58
N LEU A 136 -9.23 2.45 2.69
CA LEU A 136 -8.32 3.22 3.54
C LEU A 136 -6.90 2.73 3.31
N TRP A 137 -6.00 3.63 2.91
CA TRP A 137 -4.62 3.33 2.56
C TRP A 137 -3.66 4.11 3.46
N LEU A 138 -2.97 3.40 4.34
CA LEU A 138 -1.96 3.96 5.24
C LEU A 138 -0.57 3.77 4.65
N GLN A 139 0.13 4.88 4.46
CA GLN A 139 1.45 4.93 3.82
C GLN A 139 2.54 4.21 4.62
N LEU A 140 3.75 4.10 4.04
CA LEU A 140 4.89 3.46 4.69
C LEU A 140 5.16 4.04 6.08
N GLY A 141 5.36 3.15 7.05
CA GLY A 141 5.54 3.49 8.45
C GLY A 141 4.24 3.82 9.19
N SER A 142 3.11 4.00 8.50
CA SER A 142 1.80 4.31 9.09
C SER A 142 0.94 3.06 9.22
N TRP A 143 0.48 2.79 10.44
CA TRP A 143 -0.35 1.64 10.79
C TRP A 143 -1.08 1.88 12.12
N ASN A 144 -2.28 1.32 12.25
CA ASN A 144 -3.08 1.27 13.46
C ASN A 144 -4.14 0.16 13.31
N GLU A 145 -4.08 -0.87 14.16
CA GLU A 145 -4.98 -2.04 14.04
C GLU A 145 -6.42 -1.73 14.46
N GLU A 146 -6.64 -0.78 15.37
CA GLU A 146 -7.97 -0.31 15.74
C GLU A 146 -8.64 0.43 14.58
N ALA A 147 -7.90 1.33 13.92
CA ALA A 147 -8.37 2.03 12.72
C ALA A 147 -8.67 1.05 11.57
N ALA A 148 -7.85 0.00 11.42
CA ALA A 148 -8.09 -1.06 10.46
C ALA A 148 -9.37 -1.83 10.77
N ALA A 149 -9.55 -2.28 12.01
CA ALA A 149 -10.75 -3.01 12.43
C ALA A 149 -12.03 -2.18 12.27
N LEU A 150 -11.98 -0.88 12.60
CA LEU A 150 -13.09 0.05 12.41
C LEU A 150 -13.48 0.14 10.92
N ALA A 151 -12.50 0.39 10.05
CA ALA A 151 -12.73 0.53 8.61
C ALA A 151 -13.21 -0.79 7.97
N GLU A 152 -12.64 -1.93 8.34
CA GLU A 152 -13.04 -3.25 7.85
C GLU A 152 -14.46 -3.61 8.30
N ALA A 153 -14.83 -3.32 9.55
CA ALA A 153 -16.19 -3.54 10.06
C ALA A 153 -17.24 -2.71 9.30
N ALA A 154 -16.86 -1.54 8.78
CA ALA A 154 -17.68 -0.71 7.92
C ALA A 154 -17.64 -1.10 6.43
N GLY A 155 -16.85 -2.12 6.07
CA GLY A 155 -16.77 -2.66 4.71
C GLY A 155 -15.70 -2.03 3.80
N LEU A 156 -14.79 -1.21 4.34
CA LEU A 156 -13.68 -0.65 3.59
C LEU A 156 -12.57 -1.70 3.41
N SER A 157 -11.90 -1.69 2.26
CA SER A 157 -10.63 -2.39 2.10
C SER A 157 -9.52 -1.61 2.80
N VAL A 158 -8.78 -2.24 3.72
CA VAL A 158 -7.68 -1.58 4.42
C VAL A 158 -6.33 -2.05 3.89
N VAL A 159 -5.43 -1.10 3.67
CA VAL A 159 -4.01 -1.36 3.38
C VAL A 159 -3.18 -0.57 4.36
N MET A 160 -2.29 -1.22 5.11
CA MET A 160 -1.37 -0.55 6.03
C MET A 160 0.08 -0.74 5.64
N ASP A 161 0.91 0.25 5.99
CA ASP A 161 2.36 0.20 5.82
C ASP A 161 2.79 -0.08 4.37
N ARG A 162 2.10 0.52 3.38
CA ARG A 162 2.43 0.38 1.96
C ARG A 162 2.37 1.73 1.28
N CYS A 163 3.33 2.03 0.42
CA CYS A 163 3.27 3.25 -0.38
C CYS A 163 2.45 3.01 -1.65
N ILE A 164 1.40 3.81 -1.88
CA ILE A 164 0.56 3.70 -3.07
C ILE A 164 1.36 3.87 -4.36
N LYS A 165 2.35 4.76 -4.38
CA LYS A 165 3.27 4.95 -5.51
C LYS A 165 4.07 3.68 -5.80
N ILE A 166 4.65 3.06 -4.77
CA ILE A 166 5.48 1.86 -4.95
C ILE A 166 4.60 0.69 -5.42
N GLU A 167 3.43 0.50 -4.80
CA GLU A 167 2.51 -0.56 -5.20
C GLU A 167 1.98 -0.33 -6.62
N HIS A 168 1.63 0.90 -7.00
CA HIS A 168 1.25 1.21 -8.38
C HIS A 168 2.40 0.95 -9.36
N ALA A 169 3.61 1.44 -9.06
CA ALA A 169 4.79 1.26 -9.89
C ALA A 169 5.23 -0.20 -10.02
N ARG A 170 4.96 -1.03 -8.99
CA ARG A 170 5.25 -2.47 -8.98
C ARG A 170 4.56 -3.19 -10.12
N PHE A 171 3.35 -2.75 -10.47
CA PHE A 171 2.54 -3.38 -11.51
C PHE A 171 2.46 -2.60 -12.82
N HIS A 172 2.68 -1.28 -12.81
CA HIS A 172 2.50 -0.44 -14.01
C HIS A 172 3.73 0.41 -14.36
N GLY A 173 4.65 0.61 -13.42
CA GLY A 173 5.78 1.54 -13.56
C GLY A 173 7.08 0.92 -14.06
N GLY A 174 7.06 -0.33 -14.52
CA GLY A 174 8.25 -0.99 -15.05
C GLY A 174 9.38 -1.17 -14.03
N LEU A 175 9.09 -1.18 -12.71
CA LEU A 175 10.11 -1.38 -11.67
C LEU A 175 10.96 -2.65 -11.90
N HIS A 176 10.35 -3.71 -12.45
CA HIS A 176 11.06 -4.92 -12.84
C HIS A 176 12.08 -4.69 -13.96
N LEU A 177 11.82 -3.77 -14.90
CA LEU A 177 12.76 -3.38 -15.96
C LEU A 177 13.95 -2.61 -15.41
N ALA A 178 13.75 -1.90 -14.29
CA ALA A 178 14.81 -1.23 -13.55
C ALA A 178 15.57 -2.17 -12.59
N GLY A 179 15.33 -3.49 -12.66
CA GLY A 179 16.05 -4.50 -11.87
C GLY A 179 15.56 -4.67 -10.43
N PHE A 180 14.42 -4.10 -10.06
CA PHE A 180 13.83 -4.30 -8.73
C PHE A 180 13.02 -5.59 -8.68
N ASP A 181 13.19 -6.36 -7.60
CA ASP A 181 12.32 -7.49 -7.32
C ASP A 181 10.91 -7.00 -6.94
N THR A 182 9.98 -7.18 -7.88
CA THR A 182 8.59 -6.80 -7.73
C THR A 182 7.72 -7.94 -7.16
N GLY A 183 8.26 -9.14 -6.93
CA GLY A 183 7.46 -10.31 -6.56
C GLY A 183 6.34 -10.66 -7.54
N VAL A 184 6.31 -10.03 -8.72
CA VAL A 184 5.34 -10.29 -9.79
C VAL A 184 6.02 -11.14 -10.86
N ILE A 185 5.57 -12.38 -11.02
CA ILE A 185 5.92 -13.21 -12.17
C ILE A 185 4.66 -13.38 -13.01
N SER A 186 4.64 -12.80 -14.21
CA SER A 186 3.51 -12.89 -15.14
C SER A 186 4.00 -13.00 -16.58
N SER A 187 3.46 -13.97 -17.33
CA SER A 187 3.66 -14.10 -18.77
C SER A 187 2.70 -13.24 -19.61
N ARG A 188 1.71 -12.60 -18.97
CA ARG A 188 0.73 -11.74 -19.66
C ARG A 188 1.28 -10.34 -19.84
N ARG A 189 1.20 -9.81 -21.06
CA ARG A 189 1.50 -8.41 -21.37
C ARG A 189 0.59 -7.52 -20.53
N GLN A 190 1.16 -6.81 -19.57
CA GLN A 190 0.44 -5.78 -18.84
C GLN A 190 0.14 -4.65 -19.84
N LEU A 191 -1.14 -4.37 -20.03
CA LEU A 191 -1.58 -3.23 -20.81
C LEU A 191 -1.18 -2.00 -19.99
N LEU A 192 -0.02 -1.45 -20.31
CA LEU A 192 0.43 -0.13 -19.84
C LEU A 192 -0.74 0.83 -20.11
N SER A 193 -1.08 1.64 -19.10
CA SER A 193 -2.24 2.52 -18.97
C SER A 193 -3.03 2.83 -20.25
N ARG A 194 -4.36 2.82 -20.13
CA ARG A 194 -5.29 3.28 -21.19
C ARG A 194 -4.80 4.52 -21.93
#